data_AF-A0A8B6EEN5-F1
#
_entry.id   AF-A0A8B6EEN5-F1
#
_cell.length_a   1.000
_cell.length_b   1.000
_cell.length_c   1.000
_cell.angle_alpha   90.00
_cell.angle_beta   90.00
_cell.angle_gamma   90.00
#
_symmetry.space_group_name_H-M   'P 1'
#
loop_
_entity.id
_entity.type
_entity.pdbx_description
1 polymer ?
#
loop_
_entity_poly.entity_id
_entity_poly.type
_entity_poly.pdbx_seq_one_letter_code
_entity_poly.pdbx_strand_id
1 'polypeptide(L)'
;MVILLRNLTEIPPPTVGYDKLPLSTDTTPTADLARIKHYRNFLHHFEDGKIKSTVFVTAWEDIKGAVKRLGGLDMDEECKELRSKHLDQSTVPWNIRVQIIQILDQWQNNDEYFVETKAAKHVLKCIQENSCVTITASSGVGKTATLQHVVLKMAEEGYDVLLVTNPHNIIEYYNPNQKTLFVIDNFCGTYSINQSDLYTWEPVMKRIEGLIQKSLIKIIVACRIQVYKDNKFEALSIFKTNVCNLLSEDLCLSQAEKESIAEIHLQTEASEIIQYSNLYECFPLLCKLYRDNTELNITEFFQNPFSVYEAEIEQLKKKEIFGKYCALALCVMFNNELKKEVLTEEIDKETKRIIKNTCEACRLQRSTSRLMLLDELDTLEHTFLKKENGVYRTIHNKLFDFFSYYFGKMIIQCVIKNSHYMFISERFSFKREKRYGTVYHCCTTTIPSNVHSKNG
;
A
#
# COMPACT_ATOMS: atom_id res chain seq x y z
N MET A 1 2.48 -20.42 -32.21
CA MET A 1 2.63 -21.87 -32.00
C MET A 1 2.69 -22.68 -33.31
N VAL A 2 1.63 -22.74 -34.13
CA VAL A 2 1.65 -23.56 -35.37
C VAL A 2 2.68 -23.08 -36.41
N ILE A 3 2.95 -21.78 -36.49
CA ILE A 3 4.02 -21.21 -37.34
C ILE A 3 5.42 -21.64 -36.87
N LEU A 4 5.63 -21.76 -35.55
CA LEU A 4 6.90 -22.22 -34.97
C LEU A 4 7.12 -23.71 -35.26
N LEU A 5 6.09 -24.55 -35.05
CA LEU A 5 6.17 -25.99 -35.35
C LEU A 5 6.38 -26.26 -36.85
N ARG A 6 5.71 -25.51 -37.73
CA ARG A 6 5.88 -25.61 -39.21
C ARG A 6 7.28 -25.27 -39.68
N ASN A 7 7.96 -24.34 -39.01
CA ASN A 7 9.25 -23.82 -39.49
C ASN A 7 10.46 -24.49 -38.80
N LEU A 8 10.26 -25.14 -37.65
CA LEU A 8 11.33 -25.82 -36.90
C LEU A 8 11.44 -27.32 -37.23
N THR A 9 10.42 -27.88 -37.88
CA THR A 9 10.38 -29.30 -38.24
C THR A 9 10.20 -29.40 -39.75
N GLU A 10 11.05 -30.14 -40.46
CA GLU A 10 11.01 -30.32 -41.94
C GLU A 10 9.80 -31.18 -42.38
N ILE A 11 8.65 -30.99 -41.74
CA ILE A 11 7.49 -31.85 -41.93
C ILE A 11 6.68 -31.34 -43.12
N PRO A 12 6.44 -32.17 -44.16
CA PRO A 12 5.71 -31.75 -45.35
C PRO A 12 4.27 -31.34 -45.04
N PRO A 13 3.63 -30.46 -45.84
CA PRO A 13 2.25 -30.08 -45.62
C PRO A 13 1.31 -31.29 -45.79
N PRO A 14 0.19 -31.35 -45.02
CA PRO A 14 -0.84 -32.36 -45.26
C PRO A 14 -1.50 -32.16 -46.63
N THR A 15 -2.11 -33.21 -47.17
CA THR A 15 -2.65 -33.27 -48.55
C THR A 15 -3.61 -32.12 -48.90
N VAL A 16 -4.34 -31.58 -47.92
CA VAL A 16 -5.30 -30.48 -48.08
C VAL A 16 -4.75 -29.10 -47.70
N GLY A 17 -3.49 -29.02 -47.29
CA GLY A 17 -2.86 -27.82 -46.75
C GLY A 17 -3.23 -27.53 -45.29
N TYR A 18 -2.55 -26.55 -44.67
CA TYR A 18 -2.70 -26.24 -43.24
C TYR A 18 -3.93 -25.39 -42.89
N ASP A 19 -4.66 -24.87 -43.88
CA ASP A 19 -5.79 -23.95 -43.66
C ASP A 19 -7.16 -24.63 -43.78
N LYS A 20 -7.19 -25.90 -44.20
CA LYS A 20 -8.40 -26.71 -44.32
C LYS A 20 -8.40 -27.80 -43.25
N LEU A 21 -9.59 -28.15 -42.76
CA LEU A 21 -9.76 -29.28 -41.84
C LEU A 21 -9.42 -30.59 -42.57
N PRO A 22 -8.42 -31.37 -42.12
CA PRO A 22 -8.11 -32.65 -42.73
C PRO A 22 -9.19 -33.71 -42.47
N LEU A 23 -9.22 -34.75 -43.29
CA LEU A 23 -10.13 -35.89 -43.09
C LEU A 23 -9.88 -36.53 -41.71
N SER A 24 -10.94 -37.03 -41.06
CA SER A 24 -10.83 -37.69 -39.75
C SER A 24 -9.97 -38.95 -39.79
N THR A 25 -9.85 -39.59 -40.95
CA THR A 25 -9.00 -40.76 -41.19
C THR A 25 -7.53 -40.42 -41.36
N ASP A 26 -7.17 -39.16 -41.60
CA ASP A 26 -5.77 -38.71 -41.71
C ASP A 26 -5.21 -38.41 -40.32
N THR A 27 -4.49 -39.38 -39.78
CA THR A 27 -3.88 -39.36 -38.44
C THR A 27 -2.38 -39.02 -38.48
N THR A 28 -1.89 -38.47 -39.59
CA THR A 28 -0.51 -38.02 -39.69
C THR A 28 -0.24 -36.84 -38.74
N PRO A 29 0.99 -36.68 -38.21
CA PRO A 29 1.33 -35.54 -37.35
C PRO A 29 1.02 -34.17 -37.98
N THR A 30 1.15 -34.08 -39.31
CA THR A 30 0.84 -32.91 -40.12
C THR A 30 -0.65 -32.58 -40.15
N ALA A 31 -1.48 -33.61 -40.31
CA ALA A 31 -2.92 -33.46 -40.28
C ALA A 31 -3.40 -33.11 -38.87
N ASP A 32 -2.78 -33.68 -37.83
CA ASP A 32 -3.08 -33.36 -36.44
C ASP A 32 -2.77 -31.90 -36.10
N LEU A 33 -1.62 -31.37 -36.55
CA LEU A 33 -1.29 -29.94 -36.41
C LEU A 33 -2.27 -29.03 -37.15
N ALA A 34 -2.65 -29.39 -38.38
CA ALA A 34 -3.65 -28.65 -39.15
C ALA A 34 -5.04 -28.68 -38.50
N ARG A 35 -5.44 -29.82 -37.90
CA ARG A 35 -6.70 -29.98 -37.17
C ARG A 35 -6.75 -29.10 -35.92
N ILE A 36 -5.70 -29.08 -35.12
CA ILE A 36 -5.59 -28.20 -33.93
C ILE A 36 -5.67 -26.72 -34.35
N LYS A 37 -4.93 -26.33 -35.41
CA LYS A 37 -4.98 -24.96 -35.95
C LYS A 37 -6.39 -24.57 -36.39
N HIS A 38 -7.06 -25.45 -37.14
CA HIS A 38 -8.39 -25.22 -37.67
C HIS A 38 -9.38 -24.98 -36.53
N TYR A 39 -9.46 -25.89 -35.56
CA TYR A 39 -10.42 -25.75 -34.45
C TYR A 39 -10.11 -24.54 -33.56
N ARG A 40 -8.84 -24.22 -33.31
CA ARG A 40 -8.48 -22.98 -32.62
C ARG A 40 -9.04 -21.74 -33.34
N ASN A 41 -8.86 -21.66 -34.65
CA ASN A 41 -9.37 -20.52 -35.43
C ASN A 41 -10.91 -20.49 -35.45
N PHE A 42 -11.52 -21.64 -35.69
CA PHE A 42 -12.97 -21.80 -35.73
C PHE A 42 -13.62 -21.39 -34.41
N LEU A 43 -13.07 -21.83 -33.28
CA LEU A 43 -13.56 -21.49 -31.94
C LEU A 43 -13.28 -20.03 -31.57
N HIS A 44 -12.18 -19.44 -32.03
CA HIS A 44 -11.86 -18.03 -31.77
C HIS A 44 -12.78 -17.06 -32.52
N HIS A 45 -13.24 -17.44 -33.71
CA HIS A 45 -14.13 -16.63 -34.54
C HIS A 45 -15.61 -16.96 -34.34
N PHE A 46 -15.96 -17.75 -33.33
CA PHE A 46 -17.35 -18.09 -33.04
C PHE A 46 -18.05 -16.87 -32.43
N GLU A 47 -18.96 -16.24 -33.19
CA GLU A 47 -19.74 -15.09 -32.73
C GLU A 47 -20.68 -15.50 -31.57
N ASP A 48 -20.85 -14.59 -30.62
CA ASP A 48 -21.73 -14.66 -29.43
C ASP A 48 -21.31 -15.55 -28.25
N GLY A 49 -20.08 -16.08 -28.21
CA GLY A 49 -19.53 -16.75 -27.01
C GLY A 49 -20.34 -17.97 -26.53
N LYS A 50 -21.29 -18.46 -27.33
CA LYS A 50 -22.16 -19.59 -27.04
C LYS A 50 -21.99 -20.64 -28.14
N ILE A 51 -21.20 -21.67 -27.84
CA ILE A 51 -21.02 -22.82 -28.74
C ILE A 51 -22.04 -23.89 -28.37
N LYS A 52 -22.73 -24.45 -29.37
CA LYS A 52 -23.62 -25.60 -29.17
C LYS A 52 -22.82 -26.78 -28.61
N SER A 53 -23.35 -27.46 -27.60
CA SER A 53 -22.65 -28.58 -26.94
C SER A 53 -22.19 -29.67 -27.91
N THR A 54 -22.95 -29.93 -28.97
CA THR A 54 -22.56 -30.89 -30.02
C THR A 54 -21.32 -30.46 -30.79
N VAL A 55 -21.21 -29.17 -31.15
CA VAL A 55 -20.06 -28.60 -31.86
C VAL A 55 -18.82 -28.62 -30.97
N PHE A 56 -18.98 -28.28 -29.69
CA PHE A 56 -17.90 -28.35 -28.70
C PHE A 56 -17.40 -29.78 -28.52
N VAL A 57 -18.30 -30.75 -28.32
CA VAL A 57 -17.92 -32.17 -28.13
C VAL A 57 -17.17 -32.70 -29.35
N THR A 58 -17.63 -32.41 -30.57
CA THR A 58 -16.92 -32.82 -31.79
C THR A 58 -15.54 -32.19 -31.88
N ALA A 59 -15.42 -30.88 -31.68
CA ALA A 59 -14.13 -30.19 -31.71
C ALA A 59 -13.17 -30.72 -30.63
N TRP A 60 -13.69 -31.00 -29.44
CA TRP A 60 -12.93 -31.51 -28.31
C TRP A 60 -12.36 -32.91 -28.57
N GLU A 61 -13.18 -33.87 -29.02
CA GLU A 61 -12.71 -35.23 -29.31
C GLU A 61 -11.65 -35.23 -30.42
N ASP A 62 -11.83 -34.40 -31.45
CA ASP A 62 -10.89 -34.27 -32.56
C ASP A 62 -9.55 -33.65 -32.13
N ILE A 63 -9.58 -32.59 -31.31
CA ILE A 63 -8.38 -31.99 -30.73
C ILE A 63 -7.69 -32.99 -29.79
N LYS A 64 -8.43 -33.64 -28.90
CA LYS A 64 -7.89 -34.62 -27.95
C LYS A 64 -7.20 -35.77 -28.69
N GLY A 65 -7.84 -36.31 -29.74
CA GLY A 65 -7.25 -37.36 -30.56
C GLY A 65 -5.95 -36.92 -31.23
N ALA A 66 -5.89 -35.70 -31.73
CA ALA A 66 -4.68 -35.12 -32.34
C ALA A 66 -3.56 -34.91 -31.32
N VAL A 67 -3.87 -34.32 -30.16
CA VAL A 67 -2.90 -34.06 -29.08
C VAL A 67 -2.33 -35.37 -28.53
N LYS A 68 -3.17 -36.38 -28.31
CA LYS A 68 -2.75 -37.72 -27.90
C LYS A 68 -1.79 -38.38 -28.91
N ARG A 69 -2.06 -38.26 -30.21
CA ARG A 69 -1.18 -38.82 -31.24
C ARG A 69 0.16 -38.08 -31.33
N LEU A 70 0.16 -36.76 -31.13
CA LEU A 70 1.37 -35.94 -31.19
C LEU A 70 2.25 -36.07 -29.94
N GLY A 71 1.66 -36.20 -28.76
CA GLY A 71 2.38 -36.12 -27.49
C GLY A 71 2.21 -37.34 -26.56
N GLY A 72 1.58 -38.41 -27.04
CA GLY A 72 1.51 -39.69 -26.34
C GLY A 72 0.54 -39.72 -25.16
N LEU A 73 0.79 -40.66 -24.24
CA LEU A 73 -0.10 -40.94 -23.11
C LEU A 73 -0.13 -39.81 -22.08
N ASP A 74 0.99 -39.12 -21.84
CA ASP A 74 1.08 -38.02 -20.88
C ASP A 74 0.13 -36.88 -21.25
N MET A 75 0.10 -36.52 -22.54
CA MET A 75 -0.81 -35.50 -23.06
C MET A 75 -2.28 -35.94 -23.11
N ASP A 76 -2.56 -37.25 -23.22
CA ASP A 76 -3.93 -37.79 -23.09
C ASP A 76 -4.44 -37.63 -21.65
N GLU A 77 -3.57 -37.83 -20.66
CA GLU A 77 -3.92 -37.63 -19.26
C GLU A 77 -4.15 -36.16 -18.93
N GLU A 78 -3.28 -35.25 -19.40
CA GLU A 78 -3.52 -33.79 -19.30
C GLU A 78 -4.84 -33.38 -19.96
N CYS A 79 -5.19 -33.94 -21.12
CA CYS A 79 -6.48 -33.68 -21.77
C CYS A 79 -7.67 -34.17 -20.92
N LYS A 80 -7.56 -35.34 -20.25
CA LYS A 80 -8.63 -35.82 -19.35
C LYS A 80 -8.77 -34.90 -18.15
N GLU A 81 -7.67 -34.47 -17.55
CA GLU A 81 -7.66 -33.51 -16.45
C GLU A 81 -8.32 -32.20 -16.88
N LEU A 82 -7.94 -31.63 -18.03
CA LEU A 82 -8.53 -30.40 -18.59
C LEU A 82 -10.04 -30.53 -18.87
N ARG A 83 -10.53 -31.70 -19.28
CA ARG A 83 -11.97 -31.93 -19.47
C ARG A 83 -12.73 -32.01 -18.15
N SER A 84 -12.08 -32.55 -17.12
CA SER A 84 -12.65 -32.68 -15.78
C SER A 84 -12.59 -31.37 -14.98
N LYS A 85 -11.68 -30.45 -15.36
CA LYS A 85 -11.68 -29.08 -14.84
C LYS A 85 -12.98 -28.42 -15.27
N HIS A 86 -13.79 -28.03 -14.30
CA HIS A 86 -14.88 -27.09 -14.57
C HIS A 86 -14.28 -25.88 -15.27
N LEU A 87 -14.82 -25.51 -16.45
CA LEU A 87 -14.60 -24.18 -17.00
C LEU A 87 -14.97 -23.23 -15.88
N ASP A 88 -13.97 -22.51 -15.37
CA ASP A 88 -14.16 -21.61 -14.25
C ASP A 88 -15.28 -20.65 -14.65
N GLN A 89 -16.45 -20.81 -14.03
CA GLN A 89 -17.54 -19.85 -14.16
C GLN A 89 -17.20 -18.57 -13.39
N SER A 90 -15.98 -18.47 -12.86
CA SER A 90 -15.48 -17.25 -12.27
C SER A 90 -15.60 -16.10 -13.27
N THR A 91 -16.26 -15.07 -12.78
CA THR A 91 -16.28 -13.73 -13.35
C THR A 91 -14.90 -13.06 -13.34
N VAL A 92 -13.91 -13.64 -12.65
CA VAL A 92 -12.56 -13.09 -12.48
C VAL A 92 -11.63 -13.67 -13.56
N PRO A 93 -10.95 -12.82 -14.35
CA PRO A 93 -9.96 -13.29 -15.32
C PRO A 93 -8.83 -14.12 -14.69
N TRP A 94 -8.43 -15.20 -15.37
CA TRP A 94 -7.38 -16.11 -14.89
C TRP A 94 -6.06 -15.42 -14.50
N ASN A 95 -5.63 -14.42 -15.27
CA ASN A 95 -4.42 -13.67 -14.97
C ASN A 95 -4.52 -12.87 -13.65
N ILE A 96 -5.72 -12.46 -13.25
CA ILE A 96 -5.96 -11.80 -11.96
C ILE A 96 -5.96 -12.84 -10.84
N ARG A 97 -6.59 -14.00 -11.05
CA ARG A 97 -6.54 -15.14 -10.11
C ARG A 97 -5.11 -15.54 -9.74
N VAL A 98 -4.24 -15.71 -10.75
CA VAL A 98 -2.83 -16.08 -10.54
C VAL A 98 -2.10 -15.01 -9.72
N GLN A 99 -2.33 -13.72 -10.00
CA GLN A 99 -1.73 -12.63 -9.22
C GLN A 99 -2.19 -12.66 -7.76
N ILE A 100 -3.49 -12.89 -7.52
CA ILE A 100 -4.03 -12.98 -6.16
C ILE A 100 -3.38 -14.14 -5.40
N ILE A 101 -3.25 -15.32 -6.01
CA ILE A 101 -2.60 -16.49 -5.39
C ILE A 101 -1.16 -16.14 -5.00
N GLN A 102 -0.39 -15.54 -5.90
CA GLN A 102 0.99 -15.12 -5.60
C GLN A 102 1.08 -14.11 -4.46
N ILE A 103 0.12 -13.18 -4.37
CA ILE A 103 0.07 -12.19 -3.29
C ILE A 103 -0.30 -12.86 -1.97
N LEU A 104 -1.26 -13.79 -1.96
CA LEU A 104 -1.66 -14.53 -0.77
C LEU A 104 -0.52 -15.42 -0.24
N ASP A 105 0.25 -16.06 -1.12
CA ASP A 105 1.45 -16.80 -0.72
C ASP A 105 2.48 -15.89 -0.03
N GLN A 106 2.67 -14.67 -0.54
CA GLN A 106 3.52 -13.67 0.11
C GLN A 106 2.96 -13.22 1.46
N TRP A 107 1.64 -13.09 1.58
CA TRP A 107 1.00 -12.73 2.84
C TRP A 107 1.18 -13.85 3.87
N GLN A 108 1.02 -15.11 3.47
CA GLN A 108 1.24 -16.26 4.34
C GLN A 108 2.66 -16.29 4.92
N ASN A 109 3.68 -16.04 4.09
CA ASN A 109 5.07 -15.97 4.54
C ASN A 109 5.30 -14.79 5.51
N ASN A 110 4.66 -13.65 5.27
CA ASN A 110 4.75 -12.51 6.19
C ASN A 110 4.01 -12.75 7.50
N ASP A 111 2.94 -13.55 7.48
CA ASP A 111 2.12 -13.90 8.64
C ASP A 111 2.87 -14.77 9.66
N GLU A 112 3.96 -15.45 9.24
CA GLU A 112 4.85 -16.17 10.16
C GLU A 112 5.46 -15.27 11.25
N TYR A 113 5.62 -13.99 10.94
CA TYR A 113 6.12 -12.97 11.87
C TYR A 113 4.99 -12.14 12.49
N PHE A 114 3.74 -12.48 12.24
CA PHE A 114 2.60 -11.75 12.77
C PHE A 114 2.33 -12.18 14.22
N VAL A 115 2.18 -11.19 15.09
CA VAL A 115 1.72 -11.40 16.47
C VAL A 115 0.23 -11.20 16.51
N GLU A 116 -0.49 -12.22 16.98
CA GLU A 116 -1.94 -12.15 17.12
C GLU A 116 -2.34 -11.19 18.25
N THR A 117 -2.83 -10.01 17.87
CA THR A 117 -3.23 -8.95 18.81
C THR A 117 -4.73 -9.01 19.15
N LYS A 118 -5.12 -8.37 20.25
CA LYS A 118 -6.53 -8.12 20.61
C LYS A 118 -7.27 -7.42 19.48
N ALA A 119 -6.59 -6.53 18.77
CA ALA A 119 -7.17 -5.80 17.66
C ALA A 119 -7.42 -6.71 16.45
N ALA A 120 -6.48 -7.61 16.13
CA ALA A 120 -6.66 -8.60 15.07
C ALA A 120 -7.82 -9.55 15.37
N LYS A 121 -7.91 -10.05 16.61
CA LYS A 121 -9.04 -10.88 17.08
C LYS A 121 -10.37 -10.15 16.96
N HIS A 122 -10.40 -8.88 17.37
CA HIS A 122 -11.61 -8.05 17.28
C HIS A 122 -12.01 -7.81 15.82
N VAL A 123 -11.07 -7.46 14.93
CA VAL A 123 -11.33 -7.26 13.51
C VAL A 123 -11.86 -8.53 12.86
N LEU A 124 -11.25 -9.69 13.15
CA LEU A 124 -11.71 -11.01 12.67
C LEU A 124 -13.16 -11.26 13.09
N LYS A 125 -13.47 -11.08 14.38
CA LYS A 125 -14.84 -11.21 14.89
C LYS A 125 -15.81 -10.25 14.18
N CYS A 126 -15.42 -8.98 14.04
CA CYS A 126 -16.26 -7.99 13.36
C CYS A 126 -16.55 -8.38 11.91
N ILE A 127 -15.57 -8.87 11.15
CA ILE A 127 -15.79 -9.23 9.74
C ILE A 127 -16.57 -10.54 9.62
N GLN A 128 -16.50 -11.44 10.59
CA GLN A 128 -17.36 -12.63 10.63
C GLN A 128 -18.83 -12.23 10.84
N GLU A 129 -19.10 -11.29 11.75
CA GLU A 129 -20.46 -10.85 12.13
C GLU A 129 -21.08 -9.83 11.17
N ASN A 130 -20.24 -9.09 10.43
CA ASN A 130 -20.70 -7.99 9.57
C ASN A 130 -20.30 -8.16 8.11
N SER A 131 -21.01 -7.51 7.20
CA SER A 131 -20.71 -7.57 5.76
C SER A 131 -19.67 -6.53 5.31
N CYS A 132 -19.37 -5.52 6.11
CA CYS A 132 -18.35 -4.52 5.82
C CYS A 132 -17.63 -4.10 7.11
N VAL A 133 -16.29 -4.11 7.10
CA VAL A 133 -15.43 -3.66 8.21
C VAL A 133 -14.30 -2.79 7.68
N THR A 134 -14.08 -1.66 8.35
CA THR A 134 -13.01 -0.72 8.03
C THR A 134 -12.01 -0.64 9.18
N ILE A 135 -10.75 -0.96 8.92
CA ILE A 135 -9.64 -0.83 9.84
C ILE A 135 -9.04 0.57 9.67
N THR A 136 -8.96 1.35 10.75
CA THR A 136 -8.39 2.70 10.74
C THR A 136 -7.24 2.83 11.73
N ALA A 137 -6.18 3.56 11.34
CA ALA A 137 -5.01 3.88 12.16
C ALA A 137 -4.05 4.80 11.39
N SER A 138 -3.05 5.35 12.07
CA SER A 138 -1.93 6.08 11.46
C SER A 138 -0.94 5.17 10.72
N SER A 139 -0.01 5.76 9.96
CA SER A 139 1.03 5.03 9.22
C SER A 139 1.86 4.14 10.16
N GLY A 140 2.22 2.93 9.72
CA GLY A 140 3.11 2.03 10.46
C GLY A 140 2.56 1.34 11.72
N VAL A 141 1.31 1.60 12.13
CA VAL A 141 0.67 0.99 13.33
C VAL A 141 0.37 -0.51 13.16
N GLY A 142 0.31 -1.01 11.93
CA GLY A 142 0.05 -2.44 11.65
C GLY A 142 -1.26 -2.74 10.91
N LYS A 143 -1.98 -1.73 10.39
CA LYS A 143 -3.24 -1.93 9.63
C LYS A 143 -3.15 -3.01 8.56
N THR A 144 -2.15 -2.90 7.68
CA THR A 144 -1.95 -3.83 6.56
C THR A 144 -1.63 -5.23 7.09
N ALA A 145 -0.80 -5.36 8.13
CA ALA A 145 -0.51 -6.65 8.74
C ALA A 145 -1.79 -7.29 9.34
N THR A 146 -2.59 -6.51 10.08
CA THR A 146 -3.88 -6.98 10.62
C THR A 146 -4.86 -7.37 9.51
N LEU A 147 -4.97 -6.56 8.46
CA LEU A 147 -5.83 -6.85 7.30
C LEU A 147 -5.41 -8.15 6.62
N GLN A 148 -4.12 -8.32 6.34
CA GLN A 148 -3.59 -9.52 5.69
C GLN A 148 -3.84 -10.77 6.54
N HIS A 149 -3.53 -10.72 7.84
CA HIS A 149 -3.80 -11.82 8.77
C HIS A 149 -5.27 -12.22 8.80
N VAL A 150 -6.17 -11.25 8.94
CA VAL A 150 -7.62 -11.49 8.96
C VAL A 150 -8.10 -12.05 7.62
N VAL A 151 -7.57 -11.56 6.50
CA VAL A 151 -7.91 -12.09 5.17
C VAL A 151 -7.49 -13.55 5.01
N LEU A 152 -6.30 -13.92 5.48
CA LEU A 152 -5.85 -15.33 5.46
C LEU A 152 -6.79 -16.22 6.29
N LYS A 153 -7.21 -15.76 7.48
CA LYS A 153 -8.21 -16.48 8.29
C LYS A 153 -9.57 -16.62 7.63
N MET A 154 -10.04 -15.58 6.95
CA MET A 154 -11.28 -15.66 6.18
C MET A 154 -11.13 -16.60 4.97
N ALA A 155 -9.95 -16.67 4.35
CA ALA A 155 -9.67 -17.63 3.29
C ALA A 155 -9.72 -19.09 3.81
N GLU A 156 -9.16 -19.35 5.00
CA GLU A 156 -9.28 -20.64 5.71
C GLU A 156 -10.75 -21.01 5.99
N GLU A 157 -11.62 -20.03 6.22
CA GLU A 157 -13.08 -20.21 6.39
C GLU A 157 -13.85 -20.43 5.05
N GLY A 158 -13.13 -20.51 3.93
CA GLY A 158 -13.68 -20.79 2.61
C GLY A 158 -14.22 -19.55 1.88
N TYR A 159 -13.77 -18.34 2.25
CA TYR A 159 -14.01 -17.15 1.43
C TYR A 159 -13.04 -17.07 0.27
N ASP A 160 -13.58 -16.81 -0.92
CA ASP A 160 -12.79 -16.46 -2.08
C ASP A 160 -12.31 -15.01 -1.98
N VAL A 161 -10.99 -14.81 -1.91
CA VAL A 161 -10.41 -13.49 -1.67
C VAL A 161 -10.18 -12.77 -2.99
N LEU A 162 -10.71 -11.55 -3.09
CA LEU A 162 -10.52 -10.69 -4.25
C LEU A 162 -9.95 -9.34 -3.84
N LEU A 163 -8.76 -9.02 -4.37
CA LEU A 163 -8.11 -7.73 -4.14
C LEU A 163 -8.73 -6.67 -5.05
N VAL A 164 -9.18 -5.56 -4.46
CA VAL A 164 -9.88 -4.49 -5.17
C VAL A 164 -8.98 -3.27 -5.30
N THR A 165 -8.60 -2.96 -6.53
CA THR A 165 -7.89 -1.72 -6.88
C THR A 165 -8.83 -0.69 -7.51
N ASN A 166 -9.91 -1.16 -8.16
CA ASN A 166 -10.95 -0.34 -8.73
C ASN A 166 -12.33 -0.76 -8.17
N PRO A 167 -13.18 0.17 -7.69
CA PRO A 167 -14.51 -0.15 -7.20
C PRO A 167 -15.36 -1.01 -8.14
N HIS A 168 -15.19 -0.85 -9.46
CA HIS A 168 -15.93 -1.62 -10.45
C HIS A 168 -15.64 -3.12 -10.37
N ASN A 169 -14.47 -3.53 -9.86
CA ASN A 169 -14.12 -4.94 -9.66
C ASN A 169 -15.08 -5.65 -8.71
N ILE A 170 -15.64 -4.95 -7.71
CA ILE A 170 -16.61 -5.53 -6.79
C ILE A 170 -17.88 -5.95 -7.53
N ILE A 171 -18.31 -5.13 -8.49
CA ILE A 171 -19.53 -5.36 -9.27
C ILE A 171 -19.28 -6.40 -10.36
N GLU A 172 -18.14 -6.31 -11.04
CA GLU A 172 -17.75 -7.19 -12.15
C GLU A 172 -17.50 -8.63 -11.67
N TYR A 173 -16.79 -8.76 -10.54
CA TYR A 173 -16.38 -10.06 -10.01
C TYR A 173 -17.36 -10.65 -9.00
N TYR A 174 -18.48 -9.97 -8.76
CA TYR A 174 -19.53 -10.47 -7.89
C TYR A 174 -20.07 -11.83 -8.38
N ASN A 175 -20.10 -12.81 -7.47
CA ASN A 175 -20.75 -14.10 -7.68
C ASN A 175 -21.79 -14.35 -6.56
N PRO A 176 -23.10 -14.48 -6.90
CA PRO A 176 -24.14 -14.69 -5.90
C PRO A 176 -24.06 -16.03 -5.16
N ASN A 177 -23.37 -17.02 -5.70
CA ASN A 177 -23.35 -18.39 -5.18
C ASN A 177 -22.06 -18.73 -4.42
N GLN A 178 -21.17 -17.75 -4.24
CA GLN A 178 -19.84 -17.96 -3.70
C GLN A 178 -19.56 -17.00 -2.56
N LYS A 179 -19.05 -17.54 -1.45
CA LYS A 179 -18.51 -16.72 -0.36
C LYS A 179 -17.32 -15.92 -0.89
N THR A 180 -17.40 -14.61 -0.86
CA THR A 180 -16.38 -13.72 -1.44
C THR A 180 -16.01 -12.64 -0.45
N LEU A 181 -14.71 -12.45 -0.24
CA LEU A 181 -14.15 -11.36 0.56
C LEU A 181 -13.43 -10.38 -0.37
N PHE A 182 -14.00 -9.19 -0.52
CA PHE A 182 -13.36 -8.09 -1.22
C PHE A 182 -12.42 -7.33 -0.26
N VAL A 183 -11.17 -7.19 -0.67
CA VAL A 183 -10.10 -6.63 0.15
C VAL A 183 -9.59 -5.35 -0.48
N ILE A 184 -9.63 -4.26 0.29
CA ILE A 184 -9.14 -2.95 -0.15
C ILE A 184 -8.04 -2.51 0.82
N ASP A 185 -6.78 -2.61 0.41
CA ASP A 185 -5.63 -2.13 1.19
C ASP A 185 -5.25 -0.70 0.77
N ASN A 186 -4.93 0.14 1.77
CA ASN A 186 -4.58 1.55 1.59
C ASN A 186 -5.62 2.40 0.81
N PHE A 187 -6.86 2.36 1.29
CA PHE A 187 -7.99 3.08 0.70
C PHE A 187 -7.80 4.61 0.67
N CYS A 188 -8.10 5.23 -0.48
CA CYS A 188 -8.10 6.69 -0.71
C CYS A 188 -6.80 7.43 -0.31
N GLY A 189 -5.65 6.76 -0.43
CA GLY A 189 -4.35 7.41 -0.41
C GLY A 189 -3.81 7.75 0.98
N THR A 190 -2.90 8.73 1.03
CA THR A 190 -1.94 8.85 2.14
C THR A 190 -2.32 9.84 3.24
N TYR A 191 -3.11 10.87 2.98
CA TYR A 191 -3.33 11.94 3.96
C TYR A 191 -4.74 12.55 3.93
N SER A 192 -5.41 12.54 2.77
CA SER A 192 -6.77 13.02 2.58
C SER A 192 -7.39 12.35 1.37
N ILE A 193 -8.72 12.35 1.27
CA ILE A 193 -9.38 11.82 0.07
C ILE A 193 -9.19 12.80 -1.08
N ASN A 194 -8.53 12.33 -2.14
CA ASN A 194 -8.40 13.12 -3.36
C ASN A 194 -9.68 13.07 -4.18
N GLN A 195 -9.94 14.14 -4.94
CA GLN A 195 -11.18 14.28 -5.68
C GLN A 195 -11.37 13.19 -6.75
N SER A 196 -10.27 12.68 -7.32
CA SER A 196 -10.26 11.54 -8.24
C SER A 196 -10.84 10.26 -7.63
N ASP A 197 -10.52 10.01 -6.36
CA ASP A 197 -10.96 8.80 -5.65
C ASP A 197 -12.47 8.89 -5.41
N LEU A 198 -12.96 10.05 -4.97
CA LEU A 198 -14.41 10.29 -4.85
C LEU A 198 -15.15 10.08 -6.17
N TYR A 199 -14.66 10.66 -7.26
CA TYR A 199 -15.30 10.51 -8.58
C TYR A 199 -15.40 9.05 -9.05
N THR A 200 -14.51 8.19 -8.54
CA THR A 200 -14.45 6.78 -8.90
C THR A 200 -15.34 5.93 -7.97
N TRP A 201 -15.37 6.25 -6.67
CA TRP A 201 -16.14 5.48 -5.68
C TRP A 201 -17.60 5.91 -5.54
N GLU A 202 -17.88 7.22 -5.44
CA GLU A 202 -19.22 7.75 -5.18
C GLU A 202 -20.31 7.20 -6.12
N PRO A 203 -20.10 7.12 -7.45
CA PRO A 203 -21.13 6.64 -8.37
C PRO A 203 -21.54 5.18 -8.17
N VAL A 204 -20.65 4.35 -7.62
CA VAL A 204 -20.89 2.90 -7.45
C VAL A 204 -21.38 2.53 -6.06
N MET A 205 -21.31 3.44 -5.08
CA MET A 205 -21.58 3.13 -3.66
C MET A 205 -22.95 2.49 -3.44
N LYS A 206 -24.00 3.04 -4.04
CA LYS A 206 -25.37 2.48 -3.92
C LYS A 206 -25.48 1.05 -4.45
N ARG A 207 -24.71 0.71 -5.49
CA ARG A 207 -24.71 -0.65 -6.05
C ARG A 207 -23.97 -1.61 -5.12
N ILE A 208 -22.82 -1.18 -4.61
CA ILE A 208 -22.05 -1.95 -3.62
C ILE A 208 -22.90 -2.20 -2.37
N GLU A 209 -23.62 -1.20 -1.88
CA GLU A 209 -24.52 -1.34 -0.73
C GLU A 209 -25.58 -2.43 -0.93
N GLY A 210 -26.22 -2.47 -2.10
CA GLY A 210 -27.17 -3.53 -2.43
C GLY A 210 -26.54 -4.94 -2.53
N LEU A 211 -25.23 -5.04 -2.82
CA LEU A 211 -24.51 -6.32 -2.87
C LEU A 211 -24.13 -6.83 -1.47
N ILE A 212 -23.69 -5.94 -0.59
CA ILE A 212 -23.20 -6.24 0.77
C ILE A 212 -24.33 -6.74 1.69
N GLN A 213 -25.58 -6.38 1.42
CA GLN A 213 -26.74 -6.89 2.16
C GLN A 213 -26.91 -8.43 2.05
N LYS A 214 -26.15 -9.10 1.16
CA LYS A 214 -26.12 -10.56 1.03
C LYS A 214 -25.04 -11.16 1.93
N SER A 215 -25.39 -12.18 2.70
CA SER A 215 -24.49 -12.80 3.70
C SER A 215 -23.23 -13.48 3.13
N LEU A 216 -23.19 -13.77 1.83
CA LEU A 216 -22.04 -14.41 1.18
C LEU A 216 -20.94 -13.41 0.80
N ILE A 217 -21.24 -12.11 0.75
CA ILE A 217 -20.26 -11.09 0.34
C ILE A 217 -19.83 -10.28 1.55
N LYS A 218 -18.52 -10.15 1.70
CA LYS A 218 -17.91 -9.33 2.75
C LYS A 218 -16.89 -8.37 2.14
N ILE A 219 -16.73 -7.21 2.75
CA ILE A 219 -15.71 -6.23 2.39
C ILE A 219 -14.88 -5.88 3.62
N ILE A 220 -13.55 -5.93 3.47
CA ILE A 220 -12.61 -5.44 4.47
C ILE A 220 -11.73 -4.35 3.86
N VAL A 221 -11.61 -3.22 4.58
CA VAL A 221 -10.91 -2.03 4.10
C VAL A 221 -9.87 -1.61 5.12
N ALA A 222 -8.63 -1.33 4.69
CA ALA A 222 -7.67 -0.61 5.49
C ALA A 222 -7.57 0.84 5.03
N CYS A 223 -7.78 1.78 5.95
CA CYS A 223 -7.80 3.21 5.68
C CYS A 223 -6.96 3.97 6.71
N ARG A 224 -6.34 5.08 6.32
CA ARG A 224 -5.65 5.96 7.27
C ARG A 224 -6.68 6.75 8.07
N ILE A 225 -6.42 7.00 9.35
CA ILE A 225 -7.38 7.68 10.22
C ILE A 225 -7.71 9.10 9.73
N GLN A 226 -6.76 9.78 9.08
CA GLN A 226 -6.93 11.12 8.51
C GLN A 226 -7.89 11.10 7.32
N VAL A 227 -7.75 10.10 6.45
CA VAL A 227 -8.63 9.88 5.29
C VAL A 227 -10.05 9.57 5.77
N TYR A 228 -10.20 8.74 6.80
CA TYR A 228 -11.49 8.43 7.42
C TYR A 228 -12.18 9.66 8.05
N LYS A 229 -11.39 10.54 8.69
CA LYS A 229 -11.88 11.78 9.33
C LYS A 229 -12.22 12.89 8.34
N ASP A 230 -11.81 12.79 7.08
CA ASP A 230 -12.13 13.78 6.04
C ASP A 230 -13.66 13.85 5.84
N ASN A 231 -14.23 15.05 5.82
CA ASN A 231 -15.67 15.26 5.60
C ASN A 231 -16.14 14.65 4.27
N LYS A 232 -15.25 14.56 3.29
CA LYS A 232 -15.52 13.89 2.00
C LYS A 232 -15.82 12.41 2.16
N PHE A 233 -15.35 11.76 3.22
CA PHE A 233 -15.62 10.35 3.51
C PHE A 233 -17.11 10.10 3.78
N GLU A 234 -17.91 11.13 4.08
CA GLU A 234 -19.36 10.99 4.23
C GLU A 234 -20.04 10.45 2.96
N ALA A 235 -19.50 10.74 1.79
CA ALA A 235 -19.99 10.17 0.52
C ALA A 235 -19.79 8.64 0.43
N LEU A 236 -18.96 8.07 1.32
CA LEU A 236 -18.55 6.66 1.36
C LEU A 236 -19.07 5.96 2.63
N SER A 237 -20.29 6.31 3.04
CA SER A 237 -20.90 5.96 4.33
C SER A 237 -20.89 4.47 4.68
N ILE A 238 -20.91 3.58 3.69
CA ILE A 238 -20.85 2.12 3.94
C ILE A 238 -19.58 1.69 4.67
N PHE A 239 -18.46 2.38 4.43
CA PHE A 239 -17.20 2.10 5.10
C PHE A 239 -17.17 2.67 6.53
N LYS A 240 -18.24 3.35 6.98
CA LYS A 240 -18.40 3.82 8.35
C LYS A 240 -19.25 2.90 9.23
N THR A 241 -19.86 1.85 8.67
CA THR A 241 -20.82 1.01 9.42
C THR A 241 -20.18 0.24 10.57
N ASN A 242 -18.99 -0.34 10.35
CA ASN A 242 -18.22 -1.03 11.38
C ASN A 242 -16.75 -0.63 11.26
N VAL A 243 -16.30 0.22 12.18
CA VAL A 243 -14.94 0.79 12.14
C VAL A 243 -14.14 0.26 13.32
N CYS A 244 -13.01 -0.37 13.02
CA CYS A 244 -12.03 -0.81 14.01
C CYS A 244 -10.85 0.17 13.99
N ASN A 245 -10.82 1.11 14.94
CA ASN A 245 -9.72 2.04 15.09
C ASN A 245 -8.61 1.42 15.96
N LEU A 246 -7.48 1.04 15.36
CA LEU A 246 -6.33 0.44 16.05
C LEU A 246 -5.59 1.41 16.99
N LEU A 247 -6.03 2.67 17.08
CA LEU A 247 -5.54 3.66 18.02
C LEU A 247 -6.54 3.94 19.16
N SER A 248 -7.72 3.30 19.18
CA SER A 248 -8.65 3.44 20.30
C SER A 248 -8.08 2.78 21.57
N GLU A 249 -8.50 3.24 22.75
CA GLU A 249 -8.04 2.67 24.03
C GLU A 249 -8.23 1.14 24.10
N ASP A 250 -9.34 0.64 23.55
CA ASP A 250 -9.65 -0.78 23.56
C ASP A 250 -8.80 -1.60 22.59
N LEU A 251 -8.42 -1.04 21.44
CA LEU A 251 -7.77 -1.79 20.34
C LEU A 251 -6.30 -1.42 20.14
N CYS A 252 -5.78 -0.38 20.79
CA CYS A 252 -4.37 0.00 20.68
C CYS A 252 -3.45 -1.07 21.26
N LEU A 253 -2.27 -1.24 20.66
CA LEU A 253 -1.31 -2.25 21.11
C LEU A 253 -0.96 -2.05 22.59
N SER A 254 -1.19 -3.09 23.38
CA SER A 254 -0.72 -3.20 24.75
C SER A 254 0.80 -3.34 24.79
N GLN A 255 1.38 -3.06 25.95
CA GLN A 255 2.81 -3.23 26.17
C GLN A 255 3.26 -4.67 25.88
N ALA A 256 2.51 -5.68 26.33
CA ALA A 256 2.82 -7.09 26.10
C ALA A 256 2.77 -7.48 24.61
N GLU A 257 1.84 -6.92 23.84
CA GLU A 257 1.79 -7.14 22.39
C GLU A 257 2.98 -6.49 21.69
N LYS A 258 3.39 -5.28 22.11
CA LYS A 258 4.61 -4.65 21.59
C LYS A 258 5.86 -5.45 21.93
N GLU A 259 5.95 -6.01 23.13
CA GLU A 259 7.03 -6.93 23.54
C GLU A 259 7.08 -8.14 22.62
N SER A 260 5.95 -8.80 22.40
CA SER A 260 5.85 -9.95 21.50
C SER A 260 6.26 -9.60 20.06
N ILE A 261 5.86 -8.42 19.56
CA ILE A 261 6.25 -7.92 18.23
C ILE A 261 7.76 -7.67 18.17
N ALA A 262 8.35 -7.10 19.21
CA ALA A 262 9.79 -6.92 19.27
C ALA A 262 10.51 -8.28 19.28
N GLU A 263 10.06 -9.23 20.09
CA GLU A 263 10.67 -10.57 20.20
C GLU A 263 10.67 -11.33 18.87
N ILE A 264 9.54 -11.34 18.13
CA ILE A 264 9.46 -12.10 16.88
C ILE A 264 10.29 -11.47 15.75
N HIS A 265 10.45 -10.15 15.75
CA HIS A 265 11.18 -9.43 14.70
C HIS A 265 12.67 -9.24 15.01
N LEU A 266 13.04 -9.08 16.29
CA LEU A 266 14.36 -8.63 16.74
C LEU A 266 15.07 -9.68 17.61
N GLN A 267 14.38 -10.75 17.98
CA GLN A 267 14.94 -11.88 18.74
C GLN A 267 15.65 -11.41 20.02
N THR A 268 16.92 -11.76 20.21
CA THR A 268 17.70 -11.45 21.42
C THR A 268 17.85 -9.95 21.69
N GLU A 269 17.72 -9.11 20.68
CA GLU A 269 17.89 -7.65 20.78
C GLU A 269 16.61 -6.93 21.26
N ALA A 270 15.46 -7.63 21.34
CA ALA A 270 14.18 -7.02 21.70
C ALA A 270 14.20 -6.30 23.07
N SER A 271 14.90 -6.87 24.04
CA SER A 271 15.02 -6.32 25.40
C SER A 271 15.73 -4.96 25.46
N GLU A 272 16.62 -4.67 24.50
CA GLU A 272 17.41 -3.43 24.47
C GLU A 272 16.55 -2.22 24.07
N ILE A 273 15.50 -2.46 23.29
CA ILE A 273 14.70 -1.40 22.68
C ILE A 273 13.29 -1.27 23.24
N ILE A 274 12.91 -2.11 24.21
CA ILE A 274 11.52 -2.12 24.68
C ILE A 274 11.09 -0.80 25.33
N GLN A 275 12.04 -0.08 25.92
CA GLN A 275 11.84 1.27 26.44
C GLN A 275 11.37 2.28 25.37
N TYR A 276 11.63 2.03 24.09
CA TYR A 276 11.24 2.88 22.97
C TYR A 276 9.85 2.54 22.41
N SER A 277 9.20 1.45 22.86
CA SER A 277 7.95 0.95 22.29
C SER A 277 6.76 1.91 22.43
N ASN A 278 6.78 2.77 23.45
CA ASN A 278 5.76 3.77 23.71
C ASN A 278 6.11 5.15 23.12
N LEU A 279 7.31 5.31 22.57
CA LEU A 279 7.71 6.55 21.91
C LEU A 279 7.21 6.65 20.47
N TYR A 280 6.78 5.55 19.86
CA TYR A 280 6.40 5.52 18.45
C TYR A 280 5.11 4.73 18.24
N GLU A 281 4.07 5.35 17.69
CA GLU A 281 2.86 4.64 17.24
C GLU A 281 3.20 3.63 16.12
N CYS A 282 4.18 3.94 15.29
CA CYS A 282 4.67 3.08 14.21
C CYS A 282 5.69 2.02 14.67
N PHE A 283 5.76 1.72 15.98
CA PHE A 283 6.69 0.74 16.53
C PHE A 283 6.73 -0.61 15.78
N PRO A 284 5.59 -1.21 15.38
CA PRO A 284 5.62 -2.45 14.59
C PRO A 284 6.36 -2.32 13.26
N LEU A 285 6.19 -1.19 12.57
CA LEU A 285 6.92 -0.90 11.34
C LEU A 285 8.43 -0.77 11.59
N LEU A 286 8.82 -0.12 12.69
CA LEU A 286 10.24 0.01 13.05
C LEU A 286 10.88 -1.37 13.30
N CYS A 287 10.21 -2.26 14.02
CA CYS A 287 10.67 -3.63 14.23
C CYS A 287 10.86 -4.38 12.91
N LYS A 288 9.88 -4.28 12.00
CA LYS A 288 9.98 -4.88 10.66
C LYS A 288 11.15 -4.30 9.85
N LEU A 289 11.28 -2.97 9.80
CA LEU A 289 12.32 -2.32 9.01
C LEU A 289 13.73 -2.64 9.50
N TYR A 290 13.95 -2.73 10.81
CA TYR A 290 15.25 -3.13 11.35
C TYR A 290 15.58 -4.58 10.99
N ARG A 291 14.61 -5.50 11.14
CA ARG A 291 14.78 -6.90 10.72
C ARG A 291 15.17 -7.02 9.24
N ASP A 292 14.54 -6.21 8.40
CA ASP A 292 14.79 -6.21 6.96
C ASP A 292 16.10 -5.42 6.61
N ASN A 293 16.72 -4.71 7.56
CA ASN A 293 17.92 -3.89 7.37
C ASN A 293 18.81 -3.84 8.64
N THR A 294 19.63 -4.87 8.83
CA THR A 294 20.41 -5.14 10.05
C THR A 294 21.79 -4.46 10.10
N GLU A 295 22.08 -3.52 9.18
CA GLU A 295 23.40 -2.88 9.11
C GLU A 295 23.63 -1.80 10.18
N LEU A 296 22.61 -1.45 10.95
CA LEU A 296 22.65 -0.41 11.98
C LEU A 296 22.64 -1.03 13.38
N ASN A 297 23.19 -0.32 14.36
CA ASN A 297 22.99 -0.70 15.76
C ASN A 297 21.52 -0.49 16.15
N ILE A 298 20.89 -1.50 16.79
CA ILE A 298 19.47 -1.47 17.12
C ILE A 298 19.09 -0.27 17.99
N THR A 299 19.88 0.01 19.03
CA THR A 299 19.61 1.11 19.94
C THR A 299 19.74 2.44 19.21
N GLU A 300 20.75 2.62 18.35
CA GLU A 300 20.89 3.82 17.53
C GLU A 300 19.70 4.01 16.56
N PHE A 301 19.24 2.93 15.92
CA PHE A 301 18.09 2.97 15.01
C PHE A 301 16.80 3.39 15.73
N PHE A 302 16.47 2.78 16.87
CA PHE A 302 15.25 3.10 17.61
C PHE A 302 15.33 4.44 18.37
N GLN A 303 16.54 4.88 18.76
CA GLN A 303 16.73 6.23 19.32
C GLN A 303 16.44 7.31 18.28
N ASN A 304 16.71 7.04 17.01
CA ASN A 304 16.44 7.98 15.93
C ASN A 304 16.26 7.30 14.57
N PRO A 305 15.02 6.92 14.19
CA PRO A 305 14.74 6.25 12.92
C PRO A 305 14.75 7.26 11.75
N PHE A 306 15.87 7.97 11.57
CA PHE A 306 16.08 9.03 10.57
C PHE A 306 15.70 8.59 9.17
N SER A 307 16.15 7.40 8.76
CA SER A 307 15.92 6.87 7.40
C SER A 307 14.44 6.67 7.09
N VAL A 308 13.63 6.31 8.09
CA VAL A 308 12.18 6.10 7.96
C VAL A 308 11.48 7.43 7.72
N TYR A 309 11.76 8.42 8.56
CA TYR A 309 11.19 9.75 8.41
C TYR A 309 11.68 10.45 7.13
N GLU A 310 12.96 10.29 6.76
CA GLU A 310 13.52 10.85 5.55
C GLU A 310 12.83 10.30 4.30
N ALA A 311 12.58 9.00 4.23
CA ALA A 311 11.85 8.39 3.12
C ALA A 311 10.41 8.92 3.02
N GLU A 312 9.68 9.06 4.13
CA GLU A 312 8.31 9.61 4.11
C GLU A 312 8.29 11.10 3.72
N ILE A 313 9.26 11.90 4.17
CA ILE A 313 9.33 13.32 3.82
C ILE A 313 9.79 13.54 2.37
N GLU A 314 10.69 12.72 1.85
CA GLU A 314 11.06 12.73 0.43
C GLU A 314 9.89 12.30 -0.47
N GLN A 315 8.98 11.46 0.01
CA GLN A 315 7.71 11.20 -0.68
C GLN A 315 6.81 12.44 -0.71
N LEU A 316 6.74 13.25 0.36
CA LEU A 316 5.97 14.51 0.37
C LEU A 316 6.53 15.57 -0.59
N LYS A 317 7.83 15.51 -0.88
CA LYS A 317 8.50 16.36 -1.86
C LYS A 317 8.25 15.93 -3.31
N LYS A 318 7.89 14.66 -3.52
CA LYS A 318 7.47 14.11 -4.80
C LYS A 318 5.93 14.18 -4.88
N LYS A 319 5.35 14.34 -6.06
CA LYS A 319 3.88 14.37 -6.29
C LYS A 319 3.11 15.61 -5.81
N GLU A 320 3.47 16.83 -6.21
CA GLU A 320 2.59 18.03 -6.11
C GLU A 320 2.01 18.37 -4.71
N ILE A 321 2.42 17.69 -3.63
CA ILE A 321 1.93 17.87 -2.26
C ILE A 321 2.89 18.81 -1.49
N PHE A 322 3.32 19.88 -2.15
CA PHE A 322 4.24 20.87 -1.55
C PHE A 322 3.63 21.58 -0.35
N GLY A 323 2.29 21.62 -0.25
CA GLY A 323 1.56 22.21 0.89
C GLY A 323 1.92 21.55 2.22
N LYS A 324 1.87 20.22 2.29
CA LYS A 324 2.22 19.44 3.50
C LYS A 324 3.69 19.57 3.86
N TYR A 325 4.55 19.50 2.85
CA TYR A 325 5.99 19.70 3.03
C TYR A 325 6.28 21.08 3.64
N CYS A 326 5.63 22.13 3.11
CA CYS A 326 5.76 23.49 3.64
C CYS A 326 5.13 23.64 5.04
N ALA A 327 4.01 22.98 5.32
CA ALA A 327 3.35 22.99 6.61
C ALA A 327 4.29 22.44 7.72
N LEU A 328 4.98 21.33 7.46
CA LEU A 328 5.99 20.78 8.36
C LEU A 328 7.19 21.73 8.55
N ALA A 329 7.65 22.37 7.48
CA ALA A 329 8.71 23.37 7.56
C ALA A 329 8.30 24.56 8.45
N LEU A 330 7.04 24.99 8.39
CA LEU A 330 6.51 26.04 9.27
C LEU A 330 6.51 25.59 10.73
N CYS A 331 6.16 24.35 11.05
CA CYS A 331 6.28 23.84 12.43
C CYS A 331 7.71 23.98 12.97
N VAL A 332 8.74 23.78 12.12
CA VAL A 332 10.14 24.02 12.50
C VAL A 332 10.42 25.51 12.74
N MET A 333 9.94 26.37 11.84
CA MET A 333 10.16 27.82 11.95
C MET A 333 9.51 28.44 13.19
N PHE A 334 8.38 27.89 13.63
CA PHE A 334 7.66 28.31 14.83
C PHE A 334 8.00 27.47 16.07
N ASN A 335 9.20 26.86 16.10
CA ASN A 335 9.75 26.12 17.23
C ASN A 335 8.78 25.08 17.84
N ASN A 336 8.12 24.31 16.99
CA ASN A 336 7.13 23.31 17.38
C ASN A 336 5.88 23.87 18.08
N GLU A 337 5.64 25.18 18.00
CA GLU A 337 4.50 25.86 18.63
C GLU A 337 3.71 26.67 17.60
N LEU A 338 3.41 26.07 16.45
CA LEU A 338 2.66 26.73 15.40
C LEU A 338 1.19 26.84 15.81
N LYS A 339 0.77 28.04 16.21
CA LYS A 339 -0.62 28.31 16.60
C LYS A 339 -1.52 28.48 15.37
N LYS A 340 -2.74 27.96 15.40
CA LYS A 340 -3.72 28.08 14.31
C LYS A 340 -3.96 29.54 13.91
N GLU A 341 -3.97 30.44 14.88
CA GLU A 341 -4.21 31.88 14.71
C GLU A 341 -3.19 32.52 13.76
N VAL A 342 -1.97 31.98 13.68
CA VAL A 342 -0.92 32.42 12.75
C VAL A 342 -1.38 32.31 11.29
N LEU A 343 -2.25 31.33 10.99
CA LEU A 343 -2.75 31.04 9.65
C LEU A 343 -4.16 31.59 9.39
N THR A 344 -4.95 31.85 10.43
CA THR A 344 -6.33 32.33 10.28
C THR A 344 -6.52 33.82 10.50
N GLU A 345 -5.74 34.44 11.39
CA GLU A 345 -5.98 35.81 11.85
C GLU A 345 -5.07 36.83 11.16
N GLU A 346 -5.27 38.11 11.46
CA GLU A 346 -4.28 39.14 11.13
C GLU A 346 -3.04 38.97 12.01
N ILE A 347 -1.90 38.91 11.34
CA ILE A 347 -0.58 38.73 11.96
C ILE A 347 0.33 39.89 11.58
N ASP A 348 1.35 40.09 12.40
CA ASP A 348 2.35 41.13 12.21
C ASP A 348 3.20 40.90 10.94
N LYS A 349 3.93 41.95 10.53
CA LYS A 349 4.73 41.94 9.29
C LYS A 349 5.88 40.94 9.34
N GLU A 350 6.45 40.68 10.51
CA GLU A 350 7.55 39.74 10.69
C GLU A 350 7.04 38.32 10.49
N THR A 351 5.98 37.92 11.19
CA THR A 351 5.34 36.61 11.03
C THR A 351 4.91 36.35 9.58
N LYS A 352 4.33 37.35 8.89
CA LYS A 352 4.00 37.25 7.44
C LYS A 352 5.24 36.96 6.59
N ARG A 353 6.37 37.59 6.92
CA ARG A 353 7.63 37.41 6.21
C ARG A 353 8.21 36.01 6.45
N ILE A 354 8.14 35.48 7.67
CA ILE A 354 8.57 34.11 7.99
C ILE A 354 7.80 33.11 7.13
N ILE A 355 6.47 33.20 7.11
CA ILE A 355 5.62 32.31 6.32
C ILE A 355 5.98 32.39 4.84
N LYS A 356 6.03 33.62 4.28
CA LYS A 356 6.36 33.83 2.86
C LYS A 356 7.71 33.24 2.48
N ASN A 357 8.76 33.52 3.26
CA ASN A 357 10.10 33.03 2.97
C ASN A 357 10.15 31.48 3.04
N THR A 358 9.44 30.90 4.01
CA THR A 358 9.35 29.43 4.17
C THR A 358 8.66 28.80 2.97
N CYS A 359 7.53 29.36 2.52
CA CYS A 359 6.83 28.93 1.32
C CYS A 359 7.72 28.99 0.07
N GLU A 360 8.42 30.11 -0.14
CA GLU A 360 9.33 30.27 -1.28
C GLU A 360 10.49 29.27 -1.24
N ALA A 361 11.08 29.04 -0.06
CA ALA A 361 12.15 28.07 0.12
C ALA A 361 11.68 26.61 -0.09
N CYS A 362 10.41 26.33 0.22
CA CYS A 362 9.76 25.03 -0.04
C CYS A 362 9.25 24.88 -1.47
N ARG A 363 9.51 25.85 -2.37
CA ARG A 363 9.02 25.88 -3.77
C ARG A 363 7.50 25.88 -3.91
N LEU A 364 6.78 26.34 -2.87
CA LEU A 364 5.34 26.51 -2.91
C LEU A 364 4.98 27.74 -3.77
N GLN A 365 3.94 27.66 -4.59
CA GLN A 365 3.53 28.79 -5.43
C GLN A 365 3.15 30.00 -4.57
N ARG A 366 3.51 31.21 -5.04
CA ARG A 366 3.29 32.49 -4.33
C ARG A 366 1.81 32.82 -4.05
N SER A 367 0.87 32.15 -4.72
CA SER A 367 -0.58 32.31 -4.56
C SER A 367 -1.19 31.45 -3.45
N THR A 368 -0.40 30.65 -2.74
CA THR A 368 -0.94 29.72 -1.74
C THR A 368 -1.50 30.46 -0.54
N SER A 369 -2.78 30.21 -0.24
CA SER A 369 -3.48 30.81 0.90
C SER A 369 -2.96 30.24 2.24
N ARG A 370 -2.92 31.07 3.29
CA ARG A 370 -2.61 30.59 4.66
C ARG A 370 -3.64 29.58 5.17
N LEU A 371 -4.89 29.71 4.73
CA LEU A 371 -5.95 28.74 5.04
C LEU A 371 -5.67 27.37 4.40
N MET A 372 -5.12 27.35 3.19
CA MET A 372 -4.71 26.09 2.55
C MET A 372 -3.61 25.41 3.36
N LEU A 373 -2.63 26.15 3.88
CA LEU A 373 -1.59 25.59 4.76
C LEU A 373 -2.16 25.04 6.07
N LEU A 374 -3.22 25.66 6.59
CA LEU A 374 -3.92 25.17 7.77
C LEU A 374 -4.61 23.84 7.48
N ASP A 375 -5.31 23.73 6.34
CA ASP A 375 -5.93 22.48 5.91
C ASP A 375 -4.87 21.38 5.80
N GLU A 376 -3.70 21.69 5.23
CA GLU A 376 -2.58 20.74 5.14
C GLU A 376 -2.05 20.33 6.51
N LEU A 377 -1.95 21.24 7.50
CA LEU A 377 -1.56 20.88 8.88
C LEU A 377 -2.56 19.91 9.52
N ASP A 378 -3.86 20.15 9.33
CA ASP A 378 -4.90 19.25 9.84
C ASP A 378 -4.79 17.85 9.22
N THR A 379 -4.44 17.73 7.93
CA THR A 379 -4.20 16.41 7.31
C THR A 379 -2.96 15.67 7.85
N LEU A 380 -2.05 16.36 8.53
CA LEU A 380 -0.81 15.79 9.07
C LEU A 380 -0.95 15.37 10.55
N GLU A 381 -2.09 15.66 11.17
CA GLU A 381 -2.40 15.27 12.54
C GLU A 381 -2.41 13.73 12.70
N HIS A 382 -1.89 13.23 13.82
CA HIS A 382 -1.65 11.82 14.13
C HIS A 382 -0.67 11.08 13.20
N THR A 383 -0.12 11.74 12.18
CA THR A 383 0.98 11.17 11.37
C THR A 383 2.31 11.78 11.78
N PHE A 384 2.41 13.11 11.71
CA PHE A 384 3.61 13.85 12.13
C PHE A 384 3.31 14.84 13.25
N LEU A 385 2.06 15.33 13.31
CA LEU A 385 1.66 16.39 14.21
C LEU A 385 0.59 15.93 15.20
N LYS A 386 0.49 16.64 16.32
CA LYS A 386 -0.62 16.62 17.28
C LYS A 386 -1.08 18.04 17.52
N LYS A 387 -2.37 18.20 17.82
CA LYS A 387 -2.98 19.51 18.06
C LYS A 387 -3.51 19.60 19.48
N GLU A 388 -2.96 20.53 20.25
CA GLU A 388 -3.34 20.76 21.65
C GLU A 388 -3.67 22.25 21.82
N ASN A 389 -4.91 22.57 22.22
CA ASN A 389 -5.37 23.95 22.43
C ASN A 389 -5.12 24.89 21.23
N GLY A 390 -5.32 24.39 20.01
CA GLY A 390 -5.10 25.17 18.78
C GLY A 390 -3.63 25.30 18.36
N VAL A 391 -2.71 24.65 19.07
CA VAL A 391 -1.27 24.65 18.75
C VAL A 391 -0.87 23.32 18.12
N TYR A 392 -0.27 23.38 16.93
CA TYR A 392 0.32 22.23 16.25
C TYR A 392 1.74 21.99 16.75
N ARG A 393 2.00 20.77 17.20
CA ARG A 393 3.32 20.26 17.61
C ARG A 393 3.59 18.94 16.92
N THR A 394 4.84 18.51 16.81
CA THR A 394 5.14 17.13 16.41
C THR A 394 4.61 16.14 17.44
N ILE A 395 4.29 14.92 16.99
CA ILE A 395 3.81 13.84 17.88
C ILE A 395 4.82 13.55 19.01
N HIS A 396 6.13 13.63 18.74
CA HIS A 396 7.21 13.44 19.71
C HIS A 396 8.39 14.41 19.49
N ASN A 397 9.16 14.68 20.54
CA ASN A 397 10.32 15.61 20.48
C ASN A 397 11.42 15.12 19.53
N LYS A 398 11.66 13.80 19.45
CA LYS A 398 12.65 13.23 18.52
C LYS A 398 12.28 13.48 17.05
N LEU A 399 11.00 13.44 16.71
CA LEU A 399 10.53 13.80 15.37
C LEU A 399 10.74 15.30 15.09
N PHE A 400 10.59 16.16 16.10
CA PHE A 400 10.91 17.57 15.95
C PHE A 400 12.41 17.82 15.72
N ASP A 401 13.27 17.07 16.41
CA ASP A 401 14.72 17.12 16.19
C ASP A 401 15.08 16.66 14.78
N PHE A 402 14.46 15.57 14.32
CA PHE A 402 14.55 15.12 12.94
C PHE A 402 14.14 16.21 11.95
N PHE A 403 12.95 16.81 12.10
CA PHE A 403 12.47 17.88 11.21
C PHE A 403 13.38 19.11 11.26
N SER A 404 13.84 19.49 12.44
CA SER A 404 14.75 20.64 12.60
C SER A 404 16.06 20.41 11.85
N TYR A 405 16.60 19.19 11.89
CA TYR A 405 17.78 18.83 11.12
C TYR A 405 17.48 18.80 9.61
N TYR A 406 16.43 18.09 9.21
CA TYR A 406 16.08 17.86 7.82
C TYR A 406 15.72 19.16 7.10
N PHE A 407 14.73 19.91 7.62
CA PHE A 407 14.36 21.21 7.08
C PHE A 407 15.45 22.24 7.34
N GLY A 408 16.17 22.17 8.46
CA GLY A 408 17.31 23.04 8.73
C GLY A 408 18.36 23.02 7.62
N LYS A 409 18.67 21.85 7.04
CA LYS A 409 19.55 21.75 5.87
C LYS A 409 18.97 22.41 4.62
N MET A 410 17.67 22.25 4.40
CA MET A 410 17.02 22.70 3.16
C MET A 410 16.67 24.19 3.16
N ILE A 411 16.24 24.72 4.30
CA ILE A 411 15.80 26.11 4.47
C ILE A 411 16.73 26.90 5.40
N ILE A 412 18.02 26.54 5.43
CA ILE A 412 19.03 27.08 6.36
C ILE A 412 19.06 28.62 6.41
N GLN A 413 18.93 29.27 5.25
CA GLN A 413 18.92 30.73 5.17
C GLN A 413 17.68 31.35 5.82
N CYS A 414 16.54 30.66 5.77
CA CYS A 414 15.31 31.10 6.43
C CYS A 414 15.41 30.87 7.94
N VAL A 415 15.92 29.71 8.36
CA VAL A 415 16.14 29.38 9.77
C VAL A 415 17.07 30.41 10.41
N ILE A 416 18.24 30.67 9.84
CA ILE A 416 19.19 31.65 10.41
C ILE A 416 18.60 33.07 10.48
N LYS A 417 17.82 33.48 9.48
CA LYS A 417 17.28 34.85 9.40
C LYS A 417 16.07 35.10 10.30
N ASN A 418 15.31 34.06 10.63
CA ASN A 418 13.97 34.24 11.21
C ASN A 418 13.72 33.41 12.47
N SER A 419 14.59 32.44 12.81
CA SER A 419 14.44 31.66 14.03
C SER A 419 15.01 32.40 15.24
N HIS A 420 14.37 32.22 16.39
CA HIS A 420 14.81 32.79 17.66
C HIS A 420 16.23 32.28 18.03
N TYR A 421 17.05 33.11 18.68
CA TYR A 421 18.44 32.75 18.97
C TYR A 421 18.58 31.47 19.81
N MET A 422 17.67 31.24 20.76
CA MET A 422 17.62 30.01 21.58
C MET A 422 17.44 28.75 20.73
N PHE A 423 16.60 28.81 19.70
CA PHE A 423 16.40 27.70 18.76
C PHE A 423 17.68 27.35 18.02
N ILE A 424 18.47 28.37 17.64
CA ILE A 424 19.73 28.18 16.93
C ILE A 424 20.81 27.66 17.88
N SER A 425 20.96 28.21 19.08
CA SER A 425 22.02 27.82 20.01
C SER A 425 21.90 26.39 20.54
N GLU A 426 20.69 25.86 20.65
CA GLU A 426 20.45 24.50 21.13
C GLU A 426 20.65 23.43 20.04
N ARG A 427 20.54 23.81 18.75
CA ARG A 427 20.45 22.87 17.62
C ARG A 427 21.60 22.98 16.61
N PHE A 428 22.43 24.01 16.72
CA PHE A 428 23.60 24.22 15.87
C PHE A 428 24.87 24.30 16.72
N SER A 429 25.89 23.56 16.31
CA SER A 429 27.21 23.59 16.92
C SER A 429 28.22 24.07 15.87
N PHE A 430 29.06 25.02 16.24
CA PHE A 430 30.12 25.48 15.36
C PHE A 430 31.33 24.56 15.51
N LYS A 431 31.67 23.79 14.46
CA LYS A 431 32.95 23.09 14.42
C LYS A 431 34.04 24.08 14.01
N ARG A 432 35.11 24.15 14.80
CA ARG A 432 36.34 24.85 14.43
C ARG A 432 37.14 23.97 13.48
N GLU A 433 37.23 24.36 12.22
CA GLU A 433 38.20 23.77 11.29
C GLU A 433 39.42 24.68 11.19
N LYS A 434 40.61 24.13 11.48
CA LYS A 434 41.88 24.77 11.15
C LYS A 434 42.29 24.31 9.75
N ARG A 435 42.26 25.21 8.77
CA ARG A 435 42.92 25.01 7.47
C ARG A 435 43.97 26.10 7.28
N TYR A 436 45.20 25.69 6.99
CA TYR A 436 46.32 26.60 6.66
C TYR A 436 46.49 27.77 7.66
N GLY A 437 46.51 27.48 8.97
CA GLY A 437 46.76 28.49 10.01
C GLY A 437 45.62 29.49 10.24
N THR A 438 44.52 29.45 9.47
CA THR A 438 43.36 30.32 9.61
C THR A 438 42.21 29.55 10.27
N VAL A 439 41.55 30.15 11.27
CA VAL A 439 40.41 29.54 11.97
C VAL A 439 39.13 29.83 11.20
N TYR A 440 38.53 28.79 10.60
CA TYR A 440 37.21 28.88 9.98
C TYR A 440 36.14 28.38 10.96
N HIS A 441 35.02 29.09 11.03
CA HIS A 441 33.84 28.67 11.80
C HIS A 441 32.86 28.05 10.83
N CYS A 442 32.75 26.72 10.80
CA CYS A 442 31.76 26.04 9.99
C CYS A 442 30.53 25.75 10.85
N CYS A 443 29.36 26.27 10.44
CA CYS A 443 28.10 25.99 11.12
C CYS A 443 27.68 24.56 10.76
N THR A 444 27.72 23.66 11.74
CA THR A 444 27.22 22.29 11.57
C THR A 444 25.96 22.11 12.39
N THR A 445 24.89 21.61 11.77
CA THR A 445 23.72 21.13 12.51
C THR A 445 24.17 20.03 13.46
N THR A 446 23.86 20.16 14.75
CA THR A 446 24.24 19.18 15.76
C THR A 446 23.40 17.92 15.53
N ILE A 447 23.97 16.94 14.84
CA ILE A 447 23.51 15.55 15.02
C ILE A 447 24.05 15.12 16.39
N PRO A 448 23.35 14.35 17.23
CA PRO A 448 24.06 13.44 18.12
C PRO A 448 25.09 12.69 17.27
N SER A 449 26.36 12.86 17.58
CA SER A 449 27.48 12.34 16.81
C SER A 449 27.22 10.90 16.36
N ASN A 450 27.07 10.67 15.04
CA ASN A 450 27.56 9.50 14.27
C ASN A 450 26.79 9.21 12.95
N VAL A 451 26.65 10.19 12.04
CA VAL A 451 26.21 9.92 10.64
C VAL A 451 27.36 10.14 9.62
N HIS A 452 28.57 10.47 10.08
CA HIS A 452 29.73 10.64 9.20
C HIS A 452 30.97 9.89 9.71
N SER A 453 30.95 8.58 9.52
CA SER A 453 32.12 7.79 9.09
C SER A 453 31.54 6.63 8.28
N LYS A 454 31.64 6.62 6.96
CA LYS A 454 32.81 6.12 6.25
C LYS A 454 32.89 6.78 4.87
N ASN A 455 33.98 7.50 4.64
CA ASN A 455 34.66 7.58 3.35
C ASN A 455 36.14 7.71 3.68
N GLY A 456 36.81 6.56 3.63
CA GLY A 456 38.23 6.34 3.75
C GLY A 456 38.53 5.03 3.06
#